data_AF-A0A6G3XCY9-F1
#
_entry.id   AF-A0A6G3XCY9-F1
#
_cell.length_a   1.000
_cell.length_b   1.000
_cell.length_c   1.000
_cell.angle_alpha   90.00
_cell.angle_beta   90.00
_cell.angle_gamma   90.00
#
_symmetry.space_group_name_H-M   'P 1'
#
loop_
_entity.id
_entity.type
_entity.pdbx_description
1 polymer ?
#
loop_
_entity_poly.entity_id
_entity_poly.type
_entity_poly.pdbx_seq_one_letter_code
_entity_poly.pdbx_strand_id
1 'polypeptide(L)'
;FEEMVDRQAIRLSAQAQVGEHDLRLLLPEDVSATAAASASGTAEPADDPLTRLGDMIGLAEVKREVADLVNLITTARHRAAAGLP
;
A
#
# COMPACT_ATOMS: atom_id res chain seq x y z
N PHE A 1 -2.29 9.81 -3.80
CA PHE A 1 -1.23 10.81 -4.04
C PHE A 1 -1.85 12.18 -4.26
N GLU A 2 -2.75 12.37 -5.23
CA GLU A 2 -3.46 13.65 -5.49
C GLU A 2 -4.12 14.23 -4.23
N GLU A 3 -4.91 13.43 -3.50
CA GLU A 3 -5.54 13.88 -2.24
C GLU A 3 -4.55 14.44 -1.20
N MET A 4 -3.34 13.88 -1.14
CA MET A 4 -2.32 14.34 -0.19
C MET A 4 -1.73 15.70 -0.60
N VAL A 5 -1.58 15.92 -1.91
CA VAL A 5 -1.14 17.20 -2.47
C VAL A 5 -2.23 18.27 -2.30
N ASP A 6 -3.50 17.92 -2.46
CA ASP A 6 -4.62 18.84 -2.22
C ASP A 6 -4.67 19.29 -0.74
N ARG A 7 -4.48 18.36 0.19
CA ARG A 7 -4.41 18.69 1.63
C ARG A 7 -3.21 19.57 1.96
N GLN A 8 -2.05 19.29 1.37
CA GLN A 8 -0.86 20.13 1.49
C GLN A 8 -1.15 21.55 1.00
N ALA A 9 -1.79 21.70 -0.16
CA ALA A 9 -2.15 22.99 -0.73
C ALA A 9 -3.11 23.77 0.19
N ILE A 10 -4.13 23.10 0.75
CA ILE A 10 -5.05 23.72 1.72
C ILE A 10 -4.30 24.19 2.97
N ARG A 11 -3.43 23.35 3.56
CA ARG A 11 -2.64 23.75 4.74
C ARG A 11 -1.76 24.95 4.43
N LEU A 12 -1.03 24.91 3.31
CA LEU A 12 -0.13 25.99 2.92
C LEU A 12 -0.89 27.29 2.65
N SER A 13 -2.12 27.22 2.13
CA SER A 13 -2.96 28.41 1.89
C SER A 13 -3.32 29.17 3.17
N ALA A 14 -3.31 28.51 4.34
CA ALA A 14 -3.59 29.13 5.63
C ALA A 14 -2.35 29.74 6.29
N GLN A 15 -1.14 29.54 5.74
CA GLN A 15 0.10 30.05 6.31
C GLN A 15 0.40 31.47 5.78
N ALA A 16 0.81 32.37 6.68
CA ALA A 16 1.12 33.75 6.32
C ALA A 16 2.33 33.88 5.38
N GLN A 17 3.23 32.89 5.40
CA GLN A 17 4.42 32.85 4.56
C GLN A 17 4.77 31.40 4.22
N VAL A 18 4.92 31.11 2.94
CA VAL A 18 5.21 29.77 2.39
C VAL A 18 6.51 29.84 1.60
N GLY A 19 7.48 29.00 1.94
CA GLY A 19 8.75 28.87 1.22
C GLY A 19 8.76 27.70 0.25
N GLU A 20 9.76 27.66 -0.63
CA GLU A 20 9.96 26.54 -1.58
C GLU A 20 10.16 25.19 -0.87
N HIS A 21 10.78 25.22 0.32
CA HIS A 21 10.97 24.02 1.13
C HIS A 21 9.63 23.39 1.55
N ASP A 22 8.65 24.23 1.92
CA ASP A 22 7.34 23.78 2.39
C ASP A 22 6.52 23.11 1.28
N LEU A 23 6.73 23.53 0.02
CA LEU A 23 6.12 22.91 -1.16
C LEU A 23 6.65 21.49 -1.42
N ARG A 24 7.87 21.18 -0.97
CA ARG A 24 8.52 19.88 -1.18
C ARG A 24 8.27 18.90 -0.03
N LEU A 25 7.69 19.35 1.09
CA LEU A 25 7.45 18.53 2.27
C LEU A 25 5.97 18.21 2.46
N LEU A 26 5.67 16.91 2.50
CA LEU A 26 4.41 16.38 3.03
C LEU A 26 4.59 16.11 4.52
N LEU A 27 3.69 16.65 5.35
CA LEU A 27 3.62 16.37 6.79
C LEU A 27 2.56 15.30 7.08
N PRO A 28 2.55 14.71 8.30
CA PRO A 28 1.58 13.68 8.66
C PRO A 28 0.12 14.10 8.44
N GLU A 29 -0.23 15.37 8.65
CA GLU A 29 -1.57 15.90 8.41
C GLU A 29 -2.02 15.91 6.93
N ASP A 30 -1.06 15.88 5.98
CA ASP A 30 -1.35 15.79 4.55
C ASP A 30 -1.68 14.35 4.12
N VAL A 31 -1.31 13.36 4.93
CA VAL A 31 -1.52 11.95 4.63
C VAL A 31 -2.97 11.56 4.93
N SER A 32 -3.67 11.00 3.95
CA SER A 32 -5.03 10.51 4.17
C SER A 32 -5.03 9.21 4.99
N ALA A 33 -6.11 8.95 5.72
CA ALA A 33 -6.25 7.72 6.52
C ALA A 33 -6.07 6.46 5.66
N THR A 34 -6.61 6.47 4.43
CA THR A 34 -6.42 5.39 3.46
C THR A 34 -4.96 5.23 3.05
N ALA A 35 -4.25 6.32 2.74
CA ALA A 35 -2.83 6.25 2.39
C ALA A 35 -1.96 5.75 3.56
N ALA A 36 -2.27 6.20 4.79
CA ALA A 36 -1.62 5.72 6.00
C ALA A 36 -1.92 4.23 6.26
N ALA A 37 -3.16 3.79 6.02
CA ALA A 37 -3.57 2.40 6.14
C ALA A 37 -2.85 1.52 5.11
N SER A 38 -2.72 1.97 3.86
CA SER A 38 -1.97 1.25 2.81
C SER A 38 -0.49 1.12 3.14
N ALA A 39 0.14 2.19 3.65
CA ALA A 39 1.55 2.17 4.04
C ALA A 39 1.83 1.26 5.24
N SER A 40 0.87 1.14 6.17
CA SER A 40 0.95 0.26 7.34
C SER A 40 0.47 -1.17 7.06
N GLY A 41 -0.01 -1.47 5.85
CA GLY A 41 -0.59 -2.77 5.51
C GLY A 41 -1.90 -3.07 6.26
N THR A 42 -2.54 -2.05 6.83
CA THR A 42 -3.83 -2.14 7.56
C THR A 42 -5.02 -1.75 6.70
N ALA A 43 -4.79 -1.21 5.49
CA ALA A 43 -5.85 -0.98 4.53
C ALA A 43 -6.49 -2.33 4.17
N GLU A 44 -7.83 -2.36 4.10
CA GLU A 44 -8.50 -3.49 3.49
C GLU A 44 -7.94 -3.67 2.07
N PRO A 45 -7.52 -4.89 1.70
CA PRO A 45 -6.99 -5.13 0.38
C PRO A 45 -8.08 -4.80 -0.63
N ALA A 46 -7.85 -3.76 -1.43
CA ALA A 46 -8.65 -3.51 -2.62
C ALA A 46 -8.62 -4.78 -3.47
N ASP A 47 -9.77 -5.43 -3.67
CA ASP A 47 -9.96 -6.69 -4.40
C ASP A 47 -8.70 -7.57 -4.38
N ASP A 48 -8.41 -8.22 -3.23
CA ASP A 48 -7.28 -9.14 -3.14
C ASP A 48 -7.27 -10.08 -4.37
N PRO A 49 -6.25 -9.99 -5.24
CA PRO A 49 -6.23 -10.75 -6.48
C PRO A 49 -6.30 -12.26 -6.27
N LEU A 50 -5.83 -12.76 -5.12
CA LEU A 50 -5.91 -14.18 -4.77
C LEU A 50 -7.32 -14.59 -4.36
N THR A 51 -8.01 -13.75 -3.59
CA THR A 51 -9.44 -13.92 -3.31
C THR A 51 -10.25 -13.93 -4.61
N ARG A 52 -10.02 -12.96 -5.50
CA ARG A 52 -10.69 -12.90 -6.80
C ARG A 52 -10.41 -14.11 -7.69
N LEU A 53 -9.17 -14.63 -7.67
CA LEU A 53 -8.82 -15.88 -8.36
C LEU A 53 -9.57 -17.08 -7.74
N GLY A 54 -9.71 -17.11 -6.42
CA GLY A 54 -10.49 -18.10 -5.68
C GLY A 54 -11.94 -18.22 -6.17
N ASP A 55 -12.57 -17.09 -6.47
CA ASP A 55 -13.99 -17.02 -6.87
C ASP A 55 -14.27 -17.41 -8.33
N MET A 56 -13.23 -17.50 -9.19
CA MET A 56 -13.42 -17.89 -10.59
C MET A 56 -13.88 -19.34 -10.74
N ILE A 57 -14.76 -19.64 -11.69
CA ILE A 57 -15.20 -21.03 -11.93
C ILE A 57 -14.15 -21.76 -12.77
N GLY A 58 -13.71 -22.95 -12.31
CA GLY A 58 -12.74 -23.79 -13.02
C GLY A 58 -11.27 -23.48 -12.68
N LEU A 59 -10.34 -23.89 -13.56
CA LEU A 59 -8.90 -23.64 -13.44
C LEU A 59 -8.25 -24.15 -12.13
N ALA A 60 -8.74 -25.26 -11.58
CA ALA A 60 -8.30 -25.75 -10.26
C ALA A 60 -6.79 -26.02 -10.15
N GLU A 61 -6.14 -26.44 -11.24
CA GLU A 61 -4.69 -26.65 -11.31
C GLU A 61 -3.93 -25.31 -11.23
N VAL A 62 -4.31 -24.34 -12.06
CA VAL A 62 -3.71 -22.98 -12.06
C VAL A 62 -3.86 -22.30 -10.69
N LYS A 63 -5.01 -22.46 -10.04
CA LYS A 63 -5.23 -21.90 -8.69
C LYS A 63 -4.27 -22.49 -7.65
N ARG A 64 -4.02 -23.81 -7.73
CA ARG A 64 -3.05 -24.49 -6.84
C ARG A 64 -1.64 -23.99 -7.11
N GLU A 65 -1.23 -23.92 -8.38
CA GLU A 65 0.11 -23.44 -8.74
C GLU A 65 0.35 -21.99 -8.27
N VAL A 66 -0.63 -21.10 -8.45
CA VAL A 66 -0.54 -19.71 -7.98
C VAL A 66 -0.44 -19.66 -6.45
N ALA A 67 -1.26 -20.43 -5.74
CA ALA A 67 -1.20 -20.51 -4.28
C ALA A 67 0.15 -21.04 -3.78
N ASP A 68 0.69 -22.09 -4.43
CA ASP A 68 1.98 -22.68 -4.09
C ASP A 68 3.14 -21.69 -4.32
N LEU A 69 3.11 -20.95 -5.43
CA LEU A 69 4.11 -19.92 -5.72
C LEU A 69 4.06 -18.78 -4.70
N VAL A 70 2.86 -18.31 -4.33
CA VAL A 70 2.69 -17.29 -3.29
C VAL A 70 3.22 -17.78 -1.95
N ASN A 71 2.92 -19.02 -1.57
CA ASN A 71 3.41 -19.64 -0.34
C ASN A 71 4.94 -19.73 -0.32
N LEU A 72 5.56 -20.12 -1.44
CA LEU A 72 7.01 -20.16 -1.60
C LEU A 72 7.64 -18.78 -1.40
N ILE A 73 7.13 -17.75 -2.10
CA ILE A 73 7.65 -16.38 -2.00
C ILE A 73 7.48 -15.83 -0.58
N THR A 74 6.34 -16.08 0.04
CA THR A 74 6.05 -15.62 1.41
C THR A 74 7.00 -16.26 2.41
N THR A 75 7.25 -17.56 2.28
CA THR A 75 8.22 -18.28 3.11
C THR A 75 9.64 -17.76 2.92
N ALA A 76 10.05 -17.49 1.67
CA ALA A 76 11.36 -16.93 1.36
C ALA A 76 11.54 -15.51 1.96
N ARG A 77 10.52 -14.65 1.83
CA ARG A 77 10.53 -13.32 2.46
C ARG A 77 10.60 -13.38 3.98
N HIS A 78 9.87 -14.30 4.59
CA HIS A 78 9.89 -14.48 6.04
C HIS A 78 11.27 -14.95 6.55
N ARG A 79 11.93 -15.87 5.82
CA ARG A 79 13.31 -16.29 6.13
C ARG A 79 14.28 -15.12 6.01
N ALA A 80 14.21 -14.35 4.93
CA ALA A 80 15.05 -13.17 4.72
C ALA A 80 14.85 -12.11 5.81
N ALA A 81 13.61 -11.84 6.22
CA ALA A 81 13.29 -10.91 7.30
C ALA A 81 13.82 -11.40 8.67
N ALA A 82 13.90 -12.72 8.86
CA ALA A 82 14.50 -13.35 10.05
C ALA A 82 16.03 -13.47 9.99
N GLY A 83 16.69 -12.96 8.93
CA GLY A 83 18.15 -13.07 8.75
C GLY A 83 18.63 -14.47 8.42
N LEU A 84 17.73 -15.35 7.98
CA LEU A 84 18.03 -16.72 7.57
C LEU A 84 18.06 -16.77 6.03
N PRO A 85 19.08 -17.39 5.39
CA PRO A 85 19.04 -17.65 3.95
C PRO A 85 17.88 -18.59 3.61
#